data_AF-A0A2N3VIJ6-F1
#
_entry.id   AF-A0A2N3VIJ6-F1
#
_cell.length_a   1.000
_cell.length_b   1.000
_cell.length_c   1.000
_cell.angle_alpha   90.00
_cell.angle_beta   90.00
_cell.angle_gamma   90.00
#
_symmetry.space_group_name_H-M   'P 1'
#
loop_
_entity.id
_entity.type
_entity.pdbx_description
1 polymer ?
#
loop_
_entity_poly.entity_id
_entity_poly.type
_entity_poly.pdbx_seq_one_letter_code
_entity_poly.pdbx_strand_id
1 'polypeptide(L)'
;MTDAIHLPATASSRDRGPALRGLLVAESDRDISVRVDGGTWTFDRSDVVRLTEDRVGTGERQVRVDIRPGATADFTRRMRVDLVDRPITLAPEPSESLGDEQLARATRSWATKLRIAERGGVTGATFTFRDGINCDSLD
;
A
#
# COMPACT_ATOMS: atom_id res chain seq x y z
N MET A 1 52.84 -0.58 25.57
CA MET A 1 52.92 0.71 24.85
C MET A 1 52.57 0.39 23.41
N THR A 2 51.36 0.55 22.89
CA THR A 2 50.25 1.45 23.21
C THR A 2 48.95 0.75 22.80
N ASP A 3 47.95 0.78 23.69
CA ASP A 3 46.61 0.24 23.46
C ASP A 3 45.86 1.16 22.48
N ALA A 4 45.40 0.61 21.36
CA ALA A 4 44.65 1.37 20.36
C ALA A 4 43.17 1.38 20.75
N ILE A 5 42.75 2.45 21.41
CA ILE A 5 41.34 2.71 21.72
C ILE A 5 40.60 2.91 20.40
N HIS A 6 39.79 1.93 20.01
CA HIS A 6 38.80 2.08 18.94
C HIS A 6 37.70 3.03 19.43
N LEU A 7 37.85 4.31 19.14
CA LEU A 7 36.75 5.28 19.25
C LEU A 7 35.67 4.89 18.23
N PRO A 8 34.39 4.77 18.64
CA PRO A 8 33.31 4.52 17.71
C PRO A 8 33.26 5.68 16.70
N ALA A 9 33.33 5.34 15.42
CA ALA A 9 33.25 6.30 14.33
C ALA A 9 31.95 7.10 14.45
N THR A 10 32.06 8.38 14.80
CA THR A 10 30.96 9.32 14.67
C THR A 10 30.68 9.46 13.18
N ALA A 11 29.56 8.89 12.72
CA ALA A 11 29.15 8.96 11.32
C ALA A 11 29.25 10.40 10.82
N SER A 12 30.08 10.60 9.80
CA SER A 12 30.36 11.93 9.26
C SER A 12 29.07 12.58 8.75
N SER A 13 28.95 13.89 8.92
CA SER A 13 27.78 14.69 8.51
C SER A 13 27.36 14.53 7.04
N ARG A 14 28.18 13.89 6.19
CA ARG A 14 27.91 13.66 4.76
C ARG A 14 26.97 12.49 4.47
N ASP A 15 26.67 11.65 5.45
CA ASP A 15 25.77 10.51 5.28
C ASP A 15 24.34 10.78 5.79
N ARG A 16 24.05 12.03 6.15
CA ARG A 16 22.69 12.45 6.53
C ARG A 16 21.92 12.77 5.27
N GLY A 17 20.83 12.04 5.04
CA GLY A 17 19.84 12.42 4.03
C GLY A 17 19.32 13.84 4.28
N PRO A 18 18.71 14.48 3.27
CA PRO A 18 18.19 15.84 3.42
C PRO A 18 17.18 15.91 4.57
N ALA A 19 17.37 16.88 5.47
CA ALA A 19 16.52 17.04 6.64
C ALA A 19 15.10 17.46 6.24
N LEU A 20 14.09 16.74 6.73
CA LEU A 20 12.69 17.11 6.52
C LEU A 20 12.39 18.40 7.28
N ARG A 21 11.74 19.37 6.63
CA ARG A 21 11.31 20.62 7.26
C ARG A 21 9.79 20.74 7.22
N GLY A 22 9.18 21.10 8.33
CA GLY A 22 7.73 21.27 8.41
C GLY A 22 7.26 21.75 9.78
N LEU A 23 5.96 21.61 10.03
CA LEU A 23 5.33 21.95 11.31
C LEU A 23 5.16 20.69 12.14
N LEU A 24 5.65 20.69 13.38
CA LEU A 24 5.43 19.60 14.31
C LEU A 24 3.96 19.59 14.74
N VAL A 25 3.27 18.48 14.47
CA VAL A 25 1.84 18.33 14.78
C VAL A 25 1.56 17.33 15.89
N ALA A 26 2.46 16.37 16.10
CA ALA A 26 2.42 15.47 17.25
C ALA A 26 3.84 15.03 17.62
N GLU A 27 4.09 14.89 18.91
CA GLU A 27 5.32 14.36 19.47
C GLU A 27 4.93 13.47 20.66
N SER A 28 5.39 12.22 20.64
CA SER A 28 5.21 11.25 21.70
C SER A 28 6.49 10.44 21.89
N ASP A 29 6.49 9.55 22.88
CA ASP A 29 7.62 8.65 23.12
C ASP A 29 7.84 7.66 21.96
N ARG A 30 6.81 7.39 21.16
CA ARG A 30 6.86 6.43 20.05
C ARG A 30 6.97 7.10 18.70
N ASP A 31 6.28 8.22 18.50
CA ASP A 31 6.11 8.80 17.18
C ASP A 31 6.35 10.32 17.16
N ILE A 32 6.95 10.79 16.06
CA ILE A 32 7.02 12.21 15.70
C ILE A 32 6.25 12.41 14.39
N SER A 33 5.30 13.35 14.38
CA SER A 33 4.55 13.71 13.19
C SER A 33 4.83 15.14 12.75
N VAL A 34 5.22 15.30 11.48
CA VAL A 34 5.56 16.58 10.86
C VAL A 34 4.67 16.82 9.65
N ARG A 35 3.93 17.92 9.68
CA ARG A 35 3.13 18.39 8.56
C ARG A 35 4.01 19.19 7.59
N VAL A 36 3.98 18.78 6.33
CA VAL A 36 4.68 19.40 5.21
C VAL A 36 3.68 19.83 4.15
N ASP A 37 4.15 20.46 3.08
CA ASP A 37 3.28 20.72 1.93
C ASP A 37 2.82 19.38 1.32
N GLY A 38 1.51 19.19 1.24
CA GLY A 38 0.90 17.98 0.69
C GLY A 38 0.56 16.85 1.68
N GLY A 39 0.98 16.89 2.95
CA GLY A 39 0.58 15.85 3.91
C GLY A 39 1.35 15.85 5.23
N THR A 40 1.20 14.77 5.98
CA THR A 40 1.88 14.55 7.27
C THR A 40 2.75 13.32 7.17
N TRP A 41 4.03 13.47 7.52
CA TRP A 41 4.94 12.36 7.76
C TRP A 41 4.90 11.97 9.23
N THR A 42 4.85 10.67 9.51
CA THR A 42 4.93 10.11 10.86
C THR A 42 6.10 9.14 10.91
N PHE A 43 7.02 9.38 11.85
CA PHE A 43 8.26 8.62 12.06
C PHE A 43 8.23 7.95 13.43
N ASP A 44 8.78 6.74 13.53
CA ASP A 44 9.16 6.18 14.82
C ASP A 44 10.23 7.07 15.46
N ARG A 45 10.11 7.30 16.77
CA ARG A 45 10.97 8.20 17.54
C ARG A 45 12.42 7.76 17.52
N SER A 46 12.68 6.45 17.45
CA SER A 46 14.02 5.85 17.43
C SER A 46 14.76 6.03 16.11
N ASP A 47 14.06 6.36 15.03
CA ASP A 47 14.63 6.67 13.72
C ASP A 47 14.92 8.16 13.52
N VAL A 48 14.39 9.02 14.39
CA VAL A 48 14.70 10.45 14.41
C VAL A 48 16.04 10.70 15.09
N VAL A 49 17.06 10.99 14.29
CA VAL A 49 18.44 11.28 14.75
C VAL A 49 18.51 12.64 15.43
N ARG A 50 17.80 13.64 14.89
CA ARG A 50 17.80 14.99 15.45
C ARG A 50 16.50 15.72 15.12
N LEU A 51 15.92 16.36 16.13
CA LEU A 51 14.80 17.28 16.00
C LEU A 51 15.28 18.69 16.38
N THR A 52 15.27 19.62 15.43
CA THR A 52 15.69 21.02 15.64
C THR A 52 14.48 21.93 15.48
N GLU A 53 14.21 22.77 16.47
CA GLU A 53 13.16 23.77 16.39
C GLU A 53 13.71 25.06 15.76
N ASP A 54 13.09 25.50 14.66
CA ASP A 54 13.29 26.83 14.10
C ASP A 54 12.21 27.72 14.73
N ARG A 55 12.56 28.48 15.79
CA ARG A 55 11.60 29.37 16.47
C ARG A 55 11.24 30.56 15.59
N VAL A 56 10.23 30.39 14.75
CA VAL A 56 9.53 31.48 14.07
C VAL A 56 8.26 31.74 14.87
N GLY A 57 8.03 32.99 15.26
CA GLY A 57 6.98 33.35 16.23
C GLY A 57 5.57 32.87 15.86
N THR A 58 4.71 32.87 16.88
CA THR A 58 3.28 32.45 16.91
C THR A 58 3.01 30.95 16.91
N GLY A 59 3.16 30.31 18.08
CA GLY A 59 2.43 29.10 18.50
C GLY A 59 2.72 27.77 17.78
N GLU A 60 3.07 27.79 16.51
CA GLU A 60 3.33 26.60 15.68
C GLU A 60 4.83 26.26 15.72
N ARG A 61 5.16 25.02 16.13
CA ARG A 61 6.56 24.55 16.23
C ARG A 61 7.07 24.17 14.85
N GLN A 62 7.75 25.10 14.17
CA GLN A 62 8.48 24.77 12.94
C GLN A 62 9.73 23.95 13.29
N VAL A 63 9.90 22.81 12.63
CA VAL A 63 10.96 21.85 12.94
C VAL A 63 11.71 21.38 11.70
N ARG A 64 12.96 21.02 11.93
CA ARG A 64 13.82 20.28 11.02
C ARG A 64 14.16 18.92 11.64
N VAL A 65 13.88 17.86 10.90
CA VAL A 65 14.06 16.47 11.34
C VAL A 65 15.13 15.80 10.49
N ASP A 66 16.21 15.39 11.14
CA ASP A 66 17.21 14.49 10.54
C ASP A 66 16.80 13.04 10.87
N ILE A 67 16.72 12.20 9.85
CA ILE A 67 16.21 10.83 9.93
C ILE A 67 17.36 9.86 9.63
N ARG A 68 17.37 8.71 10.31
CA ARG A 68 18.34 7.64 10.06
C ARG A 68 18.22 7.15 8.61
N PRO A 69 19.34 6.95 7.88
CA PRO A 69 19.30 6.33 6.56
C PRO A 69 18.60 4.96 6.60
N GLY A 70 17.68 4.71 5.66
CA GLY A 70 16.92 3.46 5.58
C GLY A 70 15.70 3.37 6.50
N ALA A 71 15.41 4.39 7.31
CA ALA A 71 14.18 4.43 8.10
C ALA A 71 12.93 4.47 7.21
N THR A 72 11.87 3.83 7.67
CA THR A 72 10.54 3.89 7.07
C THR A 72 9.68 4.91 7.80
N ALA A 73 8.71 5.49 7.10
CA ALA A 73 7.79 6.45 7.67
C ALA A 73 6.44 6.36 6.97
N ASP A 74 5.39 6.65 7.72
CA ASP A 74 4.04 6.74 7.16
C ASP A 74 3.81 8.15 6.60
N PHE A 75 3.29 8.22 5.37
CA PHE A 75 2.84 9.47 4.78
C PHE A 75 1.32 9.45 4.65
N THR A 76 0.65 10.34 5.37
CA THR A 76 -0.80 10.49 5.29
C THR A 76 -1.17 11.80 4.59
N ARG A 77 -2.02 11.69 3.57
CA ARG A 77 -2.64 12.83 2.87
C ARG A 77 -4.15 12.60 2.78
N ARG A 78 -4.93 13.63 3.11
CA ARG A 78 -6.37 13.63 2.87
C ARG A 78 -6.64 14.06 1.43
N MET A 79 -7.43 13.26 0.70
CA MET A 79 -7.87 13.56 -0.66
C MET A 79 -9.40 13.53 -0.73
N ARG A 80 -9.96 14.34 -1.63
CA ARG A 80 -11.39 14.31 -1.95
C ARG A 80 -11.60 13.31 -3.09
N VAL A 81 -12.58 12.44 -2.93
CA VAL A 81 -13.05 11.54 -3.99
C VAL A 81 -14.34 12.13 -4.54
N ASP A 82 -14.34 12.46 -5.84
CA ASP A 82 -15.57 12.85 -6.54
C ASP A 82 -16.12 11.60 -7.25
N LEU A 83 -17.31 11.16 -6.82
CA LEU A 83 -18.03 10.09 -7.48
C LEU A 83 -18.77 10.69 -8.67
N VAL A 84 -18.30 10.37 -9.87
CA VAL A 84 -19.00 10.73 -11.10
C VAL A 84 -19.88 9.55 -11.51
N ASP A 85 -21.16 9.82 -11.73
CA ASP A 85 -22.10 8.84 -12.25
C ASP A 85 -21.73 8.60 -13.73
N ARG A 86 -21.06 7.47 -14.02
CA ARG A 86 -20.85 7.08 -15.42
C ARG A 86 -22.14 6.42 -15.90
N PRO A 87 -22.74 6.89 -17.01
CA PRO A 87 -23.78 6.11 -17.67
C PRO A 87 -23.22 4.71 -17.93
N ILE A 88 -23.94 3.67 -17.50
CA ILE A 88 -23.64 2.30 -17.91
C ILE A 88 -23.72 2.28 -19.43
N THR A 89 -22.59 2.40 -20.11
CA THR A 89 -22.47 1.92 -21.48
C THR A 89 -22.49 0.41 -21.34
N LEU A 90 -23.68 -0.19 -21.44
CA LEU A 90 -23.79 -1.62 -21.67
C LEU A 90 -22.88 -1.91 -22.86
N ALA A 91 -21.88 -2.78 -22.67
CA ALA A 91 -21.10 -3.25 -23.80
C ALA A 91 -22.09 -3.82 -24.82
N PRO A 92 -21.92 -3.55 -26.13
CA PRO A 92 -22.76 -4.17 -27.14
C PRO A 92 -22.75 -5.69 -26.94
N GLU A 93 -23.87 -6.34 -27.25
CA GLU A 93 -23.95 -7.80 -27.16
C GLU A 93 -22.75 -8.41 -27.89
N PRO A 94 -22.01 -9.36 -27.26
CA PRO A 94 -20.88 -10.00 -27.91
C PRO A 94 -21.31 -10.59 -29.25
N SER A 95 -20.57 -10.30 -30.33
CA SER A 95 -20.83 -10.92 -31.63
C SER A 95 -20.55 -12.42 -31.55
N GLU A 96 -21.39 -13.24 -32.17
CA GLU A 96 -21.18 -14.70 -32.25
C GLU A 96 -19.80 -15.01 -32.84
N SER A 97 -18.97 -15.69 -32.06
CA SER A 97 -17.62 -16.08 -32.42
C SER A 97 -17.54 -17.54 -32.82
N LEU A 98 -16.62 -17.87 -33.71
CA LEU A 98 -16.40 -19.24 -34.16
C LEU A 98 -15.87 -20.09 -32.98
N GLY A 99 -16.75 -20.86 -32.35
CA GLY A 99 -16.45 -21.62 -31.13
C GLY A 99 -17.49 -21.46 -30.03
N ASP A 100 -18.40 -20.49 -30.14
CA ASP A 100 -19.44 -20.24 -29.13
C ASP A 100 -20.35 -21.45 -28.94
N GLU A 101 -20.69 -22.18 -30.02
CA GLU A 101 -21.42 -23.44 -29.89
C GLU A 101 -20.63 -24.51 -29.13
N GLN A 102 -19.31 -24.60 -29.38
CA GLN A 102 -18.47 -25.59 -28.74
C GLN A 102 -18.28 -25.26 -27.26
N LEU A 103 -18.11 -23.97 -26.93
CA LEU A 103 -18.11 -23.46 -25.57
C LEU A 103 -19.47 -23.69 -24.89
N ALA A 104 -20.58 -23.41 -25.56
CA ALA A 104 -21.93 -23.64 -25.03
C ALA A 104 -22.23 -25.12 -24.76
N ARG A 105 -21.75 -26.03 -25.63
CA ARG A 105 -21.82 -27.48 -25.40
C ARG A 105 -20.97 -27.90 -24.21
N ALA A 106 -19.74 -27.39 -24.09
CA ALA A 106 -18.86 -27.66 -22.95
C ALA A 106 -19.48 -27.17 -21.64
N THR A 107 -19.97 -25.93 -21.60
CA THR A 107 -20.62 -25.34 -20.41
C THR A 107 -21.84 -26.14 -19.97
N ARG A 108 -22.72 -26.56 -20.89
CA ARG A 108 -23.87 -27.42 -20.57
C ARG A 108 -23.47 -28.78 -20.00
N SER A 109 -22.42 -29.38 -20.55
CA SER A 109 -21.87 -30.65 -20.03
C SER A 109 -21.36 -30.49 -18.59
N TRP A 110 -20.65 -29.41 -18.31
CA TRP A 110 -20.16 -29.10 -16.96
C TRP A 110 -21.29 -28.79 -15.98
N ALA A 111 -22.25 -27.96 -16.37
CA ALA A 111 -23.41 -27.62 -15.54
C ALA A 111 -24.22 -28.88 -15.15
N THR A 112 -24.39 -29.81 -16.09
CA THR A 112 -25.04 -31.11 -15.86
C THR A 112 -24.27 -31.94 -14.84
N LYS A 113 -22.93 -32.07 -14.99
CA LYS A 113 -22.08 -32.78 -14.03
C LYS A 113 -22.16 -32.17 -12.63
N LEU A 114 -22.29 -30.85 -12.54
CA LEU A 114 -22.38 -30.11 -11.29
C LEU A 114 -23.80 -30.02 -10.72
N ARG A 115 -24.81 -30.57 -11.41
CA ARG A 115 -26.23 -30.44 -11.06
C ARG A 115 -26.66 -28.99 -10.82
N ILE A 116 -26.04 -28.04 -11.53
CA ILE A 116 -26.44 -26.63 -11.48
C ILE A 116 -27.81 -26.54 -12.17
N ALA A 117 -28.82 -26.09 -11.44
CA ALA A 117 -30.14 -25.89 -12.01
C ALA A 117 -30.05 -24.85 -13.15
N GLU A 118 -30.61 -25.16 -14.33
CA GLU A 118 -30.71 -24.23 -15.48
C GLU A 118 -31.67 -23.05 -15.22
N ARG A 119 -31.92 -22.71 -13.96
CA ARG A 119 -32.70 -21.54 -13.61
C ARG A 119 -31.78 -20.34 -13.78
N GLY A 120 -31.97 -19.59 -14.87
CA GLY A 120 -31.30 -18.32 -15.15
C GLY A 120 -31.36 -17.41 -13.93
N GLY A 121 -30.30 -17.44 -13.14
CA GLY A 121 -30.14 -16.63 -11.95
C GLY A 121 -29.44 -15.35 -12.36
N VAL A 122 -30.10 -14.22 -12.10
CA VAL A 122 -29.61 -12.84 -12.23
C VAL A 122 -28.42 -12.54 -11.28
N THR A 123 -27.86 -13.56 -10.62
CA THR A 123 -26.78 -13.44 -9.65
C THR A 123 -25.71 -14.47 -9.97
N GLY A 124 -24.54 -13.99 -10.41
CA GLY A 124 -23.38 -14.84 -10.69
C GLY A 124 -22.93 -15.59 -9.44
N ALA A 125 -22.78 -16.90 -9.56
CA ALA A 125 -22.16 -17.75 -8.55
C ALA A 125 -21.00 -18.52 -9.21
N THR A 126 -19.83 -18.46 -8.60
CA THR A 126 -18.64 -19.19 -9.06
C THR A 126 -18.58 -20.55 -8.36
N PHE A 127 -18.57 -21.63 -9.14
CA PHE A 127 -18.40 -22.99 -8.65
C PHE A 127 -17.10 -23.59 -9.19
N THR A 128 -16.29 -24.19 -8.31
CA THR A 128 -15.06 -24.88 -8.70
C THR A 128 -15.23 -26.37 -8.48
N PHE A 129 -15.06 -27.17 -9.54
CA PHE A 129 -15.03 -28.62 -9.47
C PHE A 129 -13.65 -29.13 -9.83
N ARG A 130 -13.12 -30.07 -9.03
CA ARG A 130 -11.85 -30.74 -9.31
C ARG A 130 -12.10 -32.25 -9.27
N ASP A 131 -11.92 -32.89 -10.42
CA ASP A 131 -11.90 -34.34 -10.54
C ASP A 131 -10.47 -34.86 -10.31
N GLY A 132 -10.24 -35.52 -9.19
CA GLY A 132 -9.25 -36.60 -9.08
C GLY A 132 -7.78 -36.39 -9.42
N ILE A 133 -7.24 -35.18 -9.58
CA ILE A 133 -5.77 -35.00 -9.74
C ILE A 133 -5.12 -35.03 -8.35
N ASN A 134 -4.22 -35.99 -8.09
CA ASN A 134 -3.39 -36.02 -6.88
C ASN A 134 -2.38 -34.86 -6.95
N CYS A 135 -2.38 -33.97 -5.96
CA CYS A 135 -1.30 -32.98 -5.81
C CYS A 135 -0.28 -33.56 -4.85
N ASP A 136 0.67 -34.36 -5.36
CA ASP A 136 1.90 -34.60 -4.61
C ASP A 136 2.73 -33.30 -4.70
N SER A 137 2.75 -32.57 -3.59
CA SER A 137 3.72 -31.51 -3.34
C SER A 137 5.10 -32.14 -3.18
N LEU A 138 6.04 -31.78 -4.05
CA LEU A 138 7.45 -32.06 -3.85
C LEU A 138 7.95 -31.20 -2.67
N ASP A 139 8.30 -31.85 -1.57
CA ASP A 139 9.39 -31.40 -0.68
C ASP A 139 10.74 -31.75 -1.33
#